data_AF-A0A6I1YWU0-F1
#
_entry.id   AF-A0A6I1YWU0-F1
#
_cell.length_a   1.000
_cell.length_b   1.000
_cell.length_c   1.000
_cell.angle_alpha   90.00
_cell.angle_beta   90.00
_cell.angle_gamma   90.00
#
_symmetry.space_group_name_H-M   'P 1'
#
loop_
_entity.id
_entity.type
_entity.pdbx_description
1 polymer ?
#
loop_
_entity_poly.entity_id
_entity_poly.type
_entity_poly.pdbx_seq_one_letter_code
_entity_poly.pdbx_strand_id
1 'polypeptide(L)'
;MTGGGVAHKRSFLALHDYGMGGSWWWVRARSERAVLGTFAWVEVVTDPETVARFEEEGLEEVDIDDPRMPPGLDGLRAERDAQRGREGFGALADRDIVHLGRRWDEEADEPVVF
;
A
#
# COMPACT_ATOMS: atom_id res chain seq x y z
N MET A 1 -8.00 22.95 -29.21
CA MET A 1 -6.80 22.44 -28.52
C MET A 1 -7.15 22.31 -27.05
N THR A 2 -7.55 21.12 -26.61
CA THR A 2 -7.95 20.84 -25.23
C THR A 2 -6.70 20.72 -24.36
N GLY A 3 -6.52 21.67 -23.43
CA GLY A 3 -5.49 21.59 -22.41
C GLY A 3 -5.73 20.33 -21.56
N GLY A 4 -4.75 19.43 -21.57
CA GLY A 4 -4.80 18.19 -20.80
C GLY A 4 -4.96 18.50 -19.32
N GLY A 5 -6.03 17.98 -18.72
CA GLY A 5 -6.27 18.11 -17.29
C GLY A 5 -5.06 17.56 -16.53
N VAL A 6 -4.44 18.39 -15.70
CA VAL A 6 -3.54 17.91 -14.66
C VAL A 6 -4.43 17.07 -13.76
N ALA A 7 -4.41 15.75 -13.92
CA ALA A 7 -5.30 14.88 -13.18
C ALA A 7 -5.08 15.14 -11.67
N HIS A 8 -6.15 15.54 -10.99
CA HIS A 8 -6.08 15.94 -9.59
C HIS A 8 -5.55 14.78 -8.75
N LYS A 9 -4.41 14.99 -8.09
CA LYS A 9 -3.86 14.06 -7.12
C LYS A 9 -4.40 14.39 -5.72
N ARG A 10 -4.55 13.36 -4.90
CA ARG A 10 -4.88 13.44 -3.47
C ARG A 10 -3.94 12.55 -2.69
N SER A 11 -3.89 12.73 -1.38
CA SER A 11 -3.03 11.97 -0.48
C SER A 11 -3.71 10.66 -0.09
N PHE A 12 -2.95 9.58 -0.09
CA PHE A 12 -3.36 8.25 0.33
C PHE A 12 -2.39 7.75 1.39
N LEU A 13 -2.91 7.19 2.49
CA LEU A 13 -2.06 6.62 3.52
C LEU A 13 -1.62 5.22 3.06
N ALA A 14 -0.33 5.04 2.84
CA ALA A 14 0.25 3.76 2.44
C ALA A 14 0.95 3.09 3.63
N LEU A 15 0.66 1.82 3.83
CA LEU A 15 1.27 0.95 4.84
C LEU A 15 2.05 -0.17 4.14
N HIS A 16 3.31 -0.35 4.51
CA HIS A 16 4.01 -1.61 4.33
C HIS A 16 4.14 -2.32 5.67
N ASP A 17 3.35 -3.37 5.87
CA ASP A 17 3.41 -4.25 7.04
C ASP A 17 4.40 -5.41 6.77
N TYR A 18 5.40 -5.55 7.64
CA TYR A 18 6.39 -6.62 7.60
C TYR A 18 6.31 -7.56 8.83
N GLY A 19 5.19 -7.57 9.53
CA GLY A 19 4.83 -8.50 10.60
C GLY A 19 5.39 -8.17 11.99
N MET A 20 6.47 -7.39 12.08
CA MET A 20 7.06 -6.90 13.34
C MET A 20 6.82 -5.41 13.56
N GLY A 21 6.05 -4.78 12.68
CA GLY A 21 5.84 -3.34 12.60
C GLY A 21 5.43 -2.93 11.20
N GLY A 22 5.17 -1.64 11.03
CA GLY A 22 4.77 -1.07 9.75
C GLY A 22 5.54 0.20 9.43
N SER A 23 5.87 0.37 8.15
CA SER A 23 6.34 1.64 7.62
C SER A 23 5.19 2.35 6.92
N TRP A 24 5.07 3.66 7.17
CA TRP A 24 3.93 4.47 6.75
C TRP A 24 4.40 5.66 5.91
N TRP A 25 3.64 5.99 4.86
CA TRP A 25 3.87 7.18 4.04
C TRP A 25 2.56 7.80 3.58
N TRP A 26 2.52 9.13 3.50
CA TRP A 26 1.50 9.81 2.72
C TRP A 26 1.93 9.83 1.26
N VAL A 27 1.15 9.22 0.37
CA VAL A 27 1.45 9.16 -1.06
C VAL A 27 0.44 10.00 -1.82
N ARG A 28 0.93 11.06 -2.47
CA ARG A 28 0.10 11.90 -3.33
C ARG A 28 -0.03 11.27 -4.72
N ALA A 29 -1.21 10.76 -5.05
CA ALA A 29 -1.49 10.02 -6.28
C ALA A 29 -2.87 10.33 -6.87
N ARG A 30 -3.16 9.81 -8.06
CA ARG A 30 -4.46 10.01 -8.73
C ARG A 30 -5.56 9.05 -8.22
N SER A 31 -5.17 7.91 -7.66
CA SER A 31 -6.06 6.89 -7.13
C SER A 31 -5.29 5.91 -6.25
N GLU A 32 -6.00 5.16 -5.42
CA GLU A 32 -5.46 4.04 -4.64
C GLU A 32 -4.80 3.01 -5.56
N ARG A 33 -5.47 2.70 -6.69
CA ARG A 33 -4.93 1.81 -7.72
C ARG A 33 -3.59 2.28 -8.28
N ALA A 34 -3.36 3.59 -8.39
CA ALA A 34 -2.07 4.11 -8.82
C ALA A 34 -0.97 3.81 -7.78
N VAL A 35 -1.28 3.98 -6.49
CA VAL A 35 -0.36 3.63 -5.38
C VAL A 35 -0.04 2.14 -5.39
N LEU A 36 -1.08 1.29 -5.35
CA LEU A 36 -0.95 -0.17 -5.37
C LEU A 36 -0.29 -0.68 -6.66
N GLY A 37 -0.45 0.04 -7.77
CA GLY A 37 0.19 -0.30 -9.04
C GLY A 37 1.67 0.07 -9.09
N THR A 38 2.12 1.02 -8.25
CA THR A 38 3.46 1.60 -8.29
C THR A 38 4.39 1.00 -7.23
N PHE A 39 3.87 0.68 -6.05
CA PHE A 39 4.67 0.13 -4.96
C PHE A 39 4.26 -1.32 -4.67
N ALA A 40 5.23 -2.21 -4.50
CA ALA A 40 5.00 -3.59 -4.10
C ALA A 40 4.64 -3.65 -2.61
N TRP A 41 3.83 -4.65 -2.23
CA TRP A 41 3.56 -4.99 -0.83
C TRP A 41 3.10 -3.85 0.07
N VAL A 42 2.50 -2.81 -0.52
CA VAL A 42 1.81 -1.76 0.23
C VAL A 42 0.31 -2.01 0.21
N GLU A 43 -0.34 -1.59 1.29
CA GLU A 43 -1.78 -1.42 1.39
C GLU A 43 -2.10 0.08 1.43
N VAL A 44 -3.26 0.47 0.88
CA VAL A 44 -3.80 1.81 1.11
C VAL A 44 -4.82 1.73 2.23
N VAL A 45 -4.52 2.38 3.36
CA VAL A 45 -5.35 2.38 4.55
C VAL A 45 -6.42 3.46 4.44
N THR A 46 -7.69 3.05 4.61
CA THR A 46 -8.87 3.93 4.48
C THR A 46 -9.69 4.03 5.77
N ASP A 47 -9.27 3.34 6.83
CA ASP A 47 -9.89 3.44 8.15
C ASP A 47 -9.82 4.89 8.66
N PRO A 48 -10.95 5.58 8.90
CA PRO A 48 -10.96 7.00 9.21
C PRO A 48 -10.20 7.36 10.49
N GLU A 49 -10.25 6.51 11.52
CA GLU A 49 -9.55 6.75 12.78
C GLU A 49 -8.03 6.69 12.59
N THR A 50 -7.56 5.70 11.84
CA THR A 50 -6.14 5.54 11.51
C THR A 50 -5.64 6.68 10.62
N VAL A 51 -6.41 7.07 9.61
CA VAL A 51 -6.09 8.19 8.72
C VAL A 51 -5.97 9.50 9.51
N ALA A 52 -6.98 9.83 10.33
CA ALA A 52 -6.98 11.06 11.12
C ALA A 52 -5.79 11.14 12.08
N ARG A 53 -5.41 10.02 12.73
CA ARG A 53 -4.21 9.97 13.57
C ARG A 53 -2.95 10.40 12.82
N PHE A 54 -2.75 9.89 11.61
CA PHE A 54 -1.54 10.18 10.81
C PHE A 54 -1.58 11.54 10.11
N GLU A 55 -2.76 12.15 9.94
CA GLU A 55 -2.87 13.54 9.48
C GLU A 55 -2.32 14.50 10.53
N GLU A 56 -2.50 14.21 11.82
CA GLU A 56 -2.03 15.03 12.94
C GLU A 56 -0.53 14.86 13.24
N GLU A 57 0.02 13.67 13.00
CA GLU A 57 1.43 13.35 13.32
C GLU A 57 2.46 13.97 12.37
N GLY A 58 2.03 14.55 11.24
CA GLY A 58 2.93 15.25 10.30
C GLY A 58 3.88 14.31 9.55
N LEU A 59 3.43 13.10 9.24
CA LEU A 59 4.15 12.09 8.48
C LEU A 59 4.58 12.63 7.09
N GLU A 60 5.71 12.15 6.56
CA GLU A 60 6.23 12.58 5.26
C GLU A 60 5.25 12.29 4.12
N GLU A 61 4.95 13.32 3.33
CA GLU A 61 4.20 13.22 2.08
C GLU A 61 5.13 13.20 0.87
N VAL A 62 4.97 12.18 0.02
CA VAL A 62 5.71 12.00 -1.23
C VAL A 62 4.78 12.02 -2.43
N ASP A 63 5.21 12.68 -3.51
CA ASP A 63 4.51 12.60 -4.80
C ASP A 63 4.85 11.29 -5.51
N ILE A 64 3.84 10.54 -5.94
CA ILE A 64 4.03 9.25 -6.63
C ILE A 64 4.91 9.32 -7.90
N ASP A 65 4.93 10.48 -8.57
CA ASP A 65 5.69 10.72 -9.79
C ASP A 65 7.09 11.30 -9.50
N ASP A 66 7.46 11.52 -8.23
CA ASP A 66 8.80 12.02 -7.89
C ASP A 66 9.87 11.01 -8.37
N PRO A 67 10.93 11.46 -9.06
CA PRO A 67 12.03 10.59 -9.45
C PRO A 67 12.82 10.02 -8.25
N ARG A 68 12.76 10.66 -7.07
CA ARG A 68 13.45 10.21 -5.85
C ARG A 68 12.42 9.84 -4.79
N MET A 69 12.42 8.56 -4.42
CA MET A 69 11.59 8.05 -3.34
C MET A 69 12.35 8.04 -2.02
N PRO A 70 11.67 8.21 -0.88
CA PRO A 70 12.28 8.06 0.43
C PRO A 70 12.75 6.60 0.65
N PRO A 71 13.72 6.37 1.57
CA PRO A 71 14.22 5.04 1.87
C PRO A 71 13.09 4.07 2.27
N GLY A 72 13.15 2.85 1.76
CA GLY A 72 12.13 1.83 1.96
C GLY A 72 11.09 1.86 0.84
N LEU A 73 10.47 3.01 0.59
CA LEU A 73 9.49 3.16 -0.48
C LEU A 73 10.14 3.04 -1.88
N ASP A 74 11.39 3.45 -2.00
CA ASP A 74 12.24 3.24 -3.19
C ASP A 74 12.43 1.75 -3.52
N GLY A 75 12.69 0.91 -2.51
CA GLY A 75 12.80 -0.54 -2.65
C GLY A 75 11.48 -1.17 -3.08
N LEU A 76 10.37 -0.73 -2.50
CA LEU A 76 9.03 -1.22 -2.88
C LEU A 76 8.66 -0.82 -4.32
N ARG A 77 9.10 0.34 -4.80
CA ARG A 77 8.96 0.75 -6.20
C ARG A 77 9.79 -0.15 -7.12
N ALA A 78 11.06 -0.36 -6.78
CA ALA A 78 11.95 -1.22 -7.57
C ALA A 78 11.44 -2.67 -7.64
N GLU A 79 10.93 -3.22 -6.54
CA GLU A 79 10.34 -4.56 -6.50
C GLU A 79 9.09 -4.64 -7.40
N ARG A 80 8.22 -3.62 -7.38
CA ARG A 80 7.06 -3.57 -8.29
C ARG A 80 7.49 -3.55 -9.75
N ASP A 81 8.51 -2.78 -10.08
CA ASP A 81 9.05 -2.73 -11.44
C ASP A 81 9.67 -4.08 -11.86
N ALA A 82 10.35 -4.78 -10.95
CA ALA A 82 10.85 -6.12 -11.20
C ALA A 82 9.71 -7.14 -11.41
N GLN A 83 8.60 -7.02 -10.68
CA GLN A 83 7.43 -7.87 -10.86
C GLN A 83 6.75 -7.66 -12.22
N ARG A 84 6.67 -6.41 -12.71
CA ARG A 84 6.12 -6.09 -14.05
C ARG A 84 6.87 -6.78 -15.19
N GLY A 85 8.15 -7.10 -15.00
CA GLY A 85 8.94 -7.86 -15.97
C GLY A 85 8.66 -9.37 -16.00
N ARG A 86 7.86 -9.90 -15.07
CA ARG A 86 7.57 -11.35 -14.99
C ARG A 86 6.38 -11.71 -15.87
N GLU A 87 6.49 -12.85 -16.57
CA GLU A 87 5.36 -13.39 -17.33
C GLU A 87 4.15 -13.64 -16.42
N GLY A 88 2.96 -13.23 -16.89
CA GLY A 88 1.72 -13.35 -16.12
C GLY A 88 1.47 -12.26 -15.07
N PHE A 89 2.39 -11.30 -14.89
CA PHE A 89 2.12 -10.14 -14.05
C PHE A 89 0.91 -9.36 -14.60
N GLY A 90 -0.01 -8.99 -13.70
CA GLY A 90 -1.23 -8.26 -14.07
C GLY A 90 -2.34 -9.11 -14.68
N ALA A 91 -2.15 -10.43 -14.89
CA ALA A 91 -3.18 -11.31 -15.42
C ALA A 91 -4.48 -11.33 -14.58
N LEU A 92 -4.39 -10.94 -13.31
CA LEU A 92 -5.51 -10.85 -12.37
C LEU A 92 -5.79 -9.41 -11.91
N ALA A 93 -5.09 -8.38 -12.43
CA ALA A 93 -5.16 -7.02 -11.88
C ALA A 93 -6.53 -6.33 -12.04
N ASP A 94 -7.40 -6.83 -12.91
CA ASP A 94 -8.78 -6.35 -13.10
C ASP A 94 -9.84 -7.34 -12.58
N ARG A 95 -9.42 -8.37 -11.83
CA ARG A 95 -10.34 -9.28 -11.16
C ARG A 95 -10.52 -8.84 -9.72
N ASP A 96 -11.76 -8.88 -9.23
CA ASP A 96 -12.05 -8.57 -7.83
C ASP A 96 -11.24 -9.47 -6.90
N ILE A 97 -10.59 -8.86 -5.92
CA ILE A 97 -9.83 -9.56 -4.88
C ILE A 97 -10.84 -10.24 -3.96
N VAL A 98 -10.82 -11.57 -3.92
CA VAL A 98 -11.62 -12.33 -2.96
C VAL A 98 -10.79 -12.55 -1.68
N HIS A 99 -11.24 -11.96 -0.57
CA HIS A 99 -10.64 -12.24 0.73
C HIS A 99 -11.13 -13.61 1.21
N LEU A 100 -10.22 -14.58 1.32
CA LEU A 100 -10.53 -15.83 2.01
C LEU A 100 -10.57 -15.53 3.51
N GLY A 101 -11.77 -15.38 4.06
CA GLY A 101 -11.97 -15.26 5.51
C GLY A 101 -11.59 -16.57 6.20
N ARG A 102 -10.35 -16.69 6.66
CA ARG A 102 -10.00 -17.66 7.70
C ARG A 102 -10.47 -17.10 9.03
N ARG A 103 -11.51 -17.73 9.60
CA ARG A 103 -11.78 -17.61 11.03
C ARG A 103 -10.59 -18.26 11.73
N TRP A 104 -9.74 -17.46 12.35
CA TRP A 104 -8.80 -17.97 13.34
C TRP A 104 -9.67 -18.38 14.54
N ASP A 105 -9.92 -19.68 14.68
CA ASP A 105 -10.37 -20.20 15.98
C ASP A 105 -9.18 -20.05 16.92
N GLU A 106 -9.30 -19.08 17.82
CA GLU A 106 -8.45 -18.93 18.98
C GLU A 106 -8.84 -20.05 19.96
N GLU A 107 -8.42 -21.29 19.66
CA GLU A 107 -8.46 -22.35 20.67
C GLU A 107 -7.32 -22.07 21.66
N ALA A 108 -7.72 -21.66 22.86
CA ALA A 108 -6.89 -21.56 24.04
C ALA A 108 -6.23 -22.91 24.34
N ASP A 109 -4.94 -23.03 24.07
CA ASP A 109 -4.12 -24.13 24.58
C ASP A 109 -3.42 -23.68 25.87
N GLU A 110 -4.09 -23.96 26.99
CA GLU A 110 -3.46 -24.02 28.31
C GLU A 110 -2.52 -25.25 28.38
N PRO A 111 -1.44 -25.21 29.18
CA PRO A 111 -0.23 -26.00 28.93
C PRO A 111 -0.36 -27.49 29.25
N VAL A 112 0.29 -28.30 28.41
CA VAL A 112 0.48 -29.75 28.57
C VAL A 112 1.15 -30.09 29.91
N VAL A 113 0.49 -30.93 30.71
CA VAL A 113 1.10 -31.62 31.87
C VAL A 113 1.26 -33.09 31.51
N PHE A 114 2.50 -33.59 31.64
CA PHE A 114 2.96 -34.94 31.33
C PHE A 114 2.29 -36.04 32.17
#